data_AF-A0A4S2N8D1-F1
#
_entry.id   AF-A0A4S2N8D1-F1
#
_cell.length_a   1.000
_cell.length_b   1.000
_cell.length_c   1.000
_cell.angle_alpha   90.00
_cell.angle_beta   90.00
_cell.angle_gamma   90.00
#
_symmetry.space_group_name_H-M   'P 1'
#
loop_
_entity.id
_entity.type
_entity.pdbx_description
1 polymer ?
#
loop_
_entity_poly.entity_id
_entity_poly.type
_entity_poly.pdbx_seq_one_letter_code
_entity_poly.pdbx_strand_id
1 'polypeptide(L)'
;MLRRQARERRDFLYRKQLELQEAQIAERRAKLKAALASGKPLPKEIADDTQLRKDFKYDESREDEADFIDDEYAALSGIVDPKIIITTSRDPSSRLMQFAKEIRLLLPNSIRLNRGNTVLPTLCQSCLATSTSDLVLLHEHRGTPTSLTISHFPHGPTAMFSLHNVVLRHDIPDSARGTVSESYPHLIFEGFTTPLGKRVVTILKHLFPPREATRAKEGNRVVTFALADGDYISVRHHVYVRTGFNSVELAEVGPRMEMKLFEIRLGTVDNKDADYEWRLANYTRTARKRDLL
;
A
#
# COMPACT_ATOMS: atom_id res chain seq x y z
N MET A 1 -0.29 -20.93 16.64
CA MET A 1 -0.40 -19.72 15.81
C MET A 1 0.93 -19.34 15.14
N LEU A 2 2.01 -19.06 15.89
CA LEU A 2 3.31 -18.64 15.34
C LEU A 2 3.93 -19.61 14.31
N ARG A 3 3.92 -20.93 14.58
CA ARG A 3 4.42 -21.95 13.63
C ARG A 3 3.64 -21.98 12.31
N ARG A 4 2.33 -21.68 12.37
CA ARG A 4 1.45 -21.65 11.19
C ARG A 4 1.83 -20.47 10.30
N GLN A 5 2.00 -19.28 10.87
CA GLN A 5 2.40 -18.07 10.13
C GLN A 5 3.79 -18.21 9.49
N ALA A 6 4.75 -18.78 10.22
CA ALA A 6 6.08 -19.06 9.67
C ALA A 6 6.06 -20.10 8.53
N ARG A 7 5.11 -21.04 8.56
CA ARG A 7 4.88 -21.98 7.45
C ARG A 7 4.23 -21.27 6.26
N GLU A 8 3.11 -20.57 6.47
CA GLU A 8 2.40 -19.83 5.43
C GLU A 8 3.31 -18.82 4.71
N ARG A 9 4.18 -18.12 5.44
CA ARG A 9 5.18 -17.22 4.85
C ARG A 9 6.19 -17.98 3.96
N ARG A 10 6.70 -19.13 4.38
CA ARG A 10 7.62 -19.94 3.56
C ARG A 10 6.92 -20.47 2.32
N ASP A 11 5.68 -20.92 2.46
CA ASP A 11 4.87 -21.40 1.35
C ASP A 11 4.58 -20.26 0.36
N PHE A 12 4.31 -19.05 0.83
CA PHE A 12 4.15 -17.84 0.00
C PHE A 12 5.43 -17.49 -0.76
N LEU A 13 6.58 -17.43 -0.08
CA LEU A 13 7.86 -17.14 -0.74
C LEU A 13 8.22 -18.20 -1.78
N TYR A 14 7.95 -19.47 -1.49
CA TYR A 14 8.15 -20.57 -2.42
C TYR A 14 7.24 -20.47 -3.65
N ARG A 15 5.94 -20.17 -3.45
CA ARG A 15 5.00 -19.91 -4.56
C ARG A 15 5.46 -18.74 -5.44
N LYS A 16 5.88 -17.62 -4.84
CA LYS A 16 6.39 -16.45 -5.57
C LYS A 16 7.66 -16.76 -6.36
N GLN A 17 8.53 -17.63 -5.85
CA GLN A 17 9.71 -18.10 -6.58
C GLN A 17 9.33 -18.99 -7.77
N LEU A 18 8.35 -19.88 -7.61
CA LEU A 18 7.82 -20.69 -8.70
C LEU A 18 7.14 -19.82 -9.76
N GLU A 19 6.36 -18.81 -9.35
CA GLU A 19 5.71 -17.86 -10.24
C GLU A 19 6.73 -17.09 -11.10
N LEU A 20 7.88 -16.69 -10.54
CA LEU A 20 8.95 -16.06 -11.32
C LEU A 20 9.55 -17.00 -12.39
N GLN A 21 9.67 -18.29 -12.09
CA GLN A 21 10.12 -19.29 -13.06
C GLN A 21 9.05 -19.54 -14.12
N GLU A 22 7.80 -19.67 -13.69
CA GLU A 22 6.65 -19.85 -14.57
C GLU A 22 6.41 -18.64 -15.47
N ALA A 23 6.64 -17.41 -15.00
CA ALA A 23 6.49 -16.19 -15.80
C ALA A 23 7.47 -16.16 -17.00
N GLN A 24 8.71 -16.63 -16.81
CA GLN A 24 9.68 -16.75 -17.90
C GLN A 24 9.23 -17.80 -18.93
N ILE A 25 8.64 -18.90 -18.46
CA ILE A 25 8.08 -19.95 -19.32
C ILE A 25 6.83 -19.42 -20.03
N ALA A 26 5.95 -18.70 -19.33
CA ALA A 26 4.73 -18.11 -19.83
C ALA A 26 5.02 -17.08 -20.94
N GLU A 27 6.06 -16.24 -20.80
CA GLU A 27 6.46 -15.31 -21.85
C GLU A 27 6.86 -16.06 -23.15
N ARG A 28 7.56 -17.19 -23.01
CA ARG A 28 7.90 -18.06 -24.16
C ARG A 28 6.65 -18.70 -24.77
N ARG A 29 5.71 -19.14 -23.93
CA ARG A 29 4.42 -19.71 -24.37
C ARG A 29 3.54 -18.67 -25.07
N ALA A 30 3.49 -17.43 -24.58
CA ALA A 30 2.75 -16.34 -25.19
C ALA A 30 3.30 -16.02 -26.60
N LYS A 31 4.63 -16.01 -26.76
CA LYS A 31 5.28 -15.88 -28.08
C LYS A 31 4.91 -17.02 -29.02
N LEU A 32 4.87 -18.26 -28.52
CA LEU A 32 4.44 -19.43 -29.28
C LEU A 32 2.98 -19.31 -29.72
N LYS A 33 2.06 -18.96 -28.81
CA LYS A 33 0.64 -18.73 -29.07
C LYS A 33 0.42 -17.63 -30.13
N ALA A 34 1.12 -16.50 -29.98
CA ALA A 34 1.04 -15.39 -30.94
C ALA A 34 1.61 -15.75 -32.33
N ALA A 35 2.68 -16.54 -32.38
CA ALA A 35 3.26 -17.03 -33.63
C ALA A 35 2.32 -18.03 -34.34
N LEU A 36 1.67 -18.93 -33.59
CA LEU A 36 0.67 -19.86 -34.14
C LEU A 36 -0.54 -19.12 -34.71
N ALA A 37 -1.01 -18.06 -34.04
CA ALA A 37 -2.14 -17.25 -34.51
C ALA A 37 -1.79 -16.40 -35.74
N SER A 38 -0.57 -15.84 -35.80
CA SER A 38 -0.17 -14.91 -36.87
C SER A 38 0.59 -15.56 -38.03
N GLY A 39 1.05 -16.80 -37.87
CA GLY A 39 1.91 -17.50 -38.84
C GLY A 39 3.32 -16.91 -38.97
N LYS A 40 3.73 -15.98 -38.09
CA LYS A 40 5.06 -15.36 -38.12
C LYS A 40 6.14 -16.34 -37.63
N PRO A 41 7.38 -16.28 -38.17
CA PRO A 41 8.46 -17.14 -37.73
C PRO A 41 8.85 -16.85 -36.27
N LEU A 42 9.06 -17.92 -35.50
CA LEU A 42 9.43 -17.89 -34.09
C LEU A 42 10.96 -17.99 -33.93
N PRO A 43 11.56 -17.43 -32.85
CA PRO A 43 12.95 -17.70 -32.50
C PRO A 43 13.25 -19.20 -32.38
N LYS A 44 14.43 -19.61 -32.86
CA LYS A 44 14.86 -21.02 -32.90
C LYS A 44 14.85 -21.69 -31.51
N GLU A 45 15.23 -20.94 -30.47
CA GLU A 45 15.26 -21.42 -29.09
C GLU A 45 13.88 -21.87 -28.58
N ILE A 46 12.81 -21.18 -28.97
CA ILE A 46 11.44 -21.51 -28.58
C ILE A 46 10.87 -22.57 -29.52
N ALA A 47 11.26 -22.52 -30.80
CA ALA A 47 10.80 -23.48 -31.79
C ALA A 47 11.31 -24.89 -31.47
N ASP A 48 12.59 -25.05 -31.15
CA ASP A 48 13.18 -26.39 -30.97
C ASP A 48 12.87 -27.01 -29.58
N ASP A 49 12.20 -26.28 -28.68
CA ASP A 49 11.87 -26.76 -27.35
C ASP A 49 10.69 -27.75 -27.37
N THR A 50 11.03 -29.05 -27.25
CA THR A 50 10.06 -30.14 -27.25
C THR A 50 9.22 -30.25 -25.97
N GLN A 51 9.74 -29.78 -24.83
CA GLN A 51 9.02 -29.82 -23.56
C GLN A 51 7.97 -28.71 -23.55
N LEU A 52 8.36 -27.50 -23.94
CA LEU A 52 7.46 -26.35 -24.06
C LEU A 52 6.23 -26.66 -24.93
N ARG A 53 6.42 -27.33 -26.07
CA ARG A 53 5.33 -27.73 -26.98
C ARG A 53 4.40 -28.80 -26.39
N LYS A 54 4.91 -29.69 -25.54
CA LYS A 54 4.08 -30.70 -24.86
C LYS A 54 3.23 -30.05 -23.79
N ASP A 55 3.84 -29.20 -22.97
CA ASP A 55 3.16 -28.53 -21.86
C ASP A 55 2.14 -27.50 -22.38
N PHE A 56 2.46 -26.81 -23.48
CA PHE A 56 1.57 -25.85 -24.12
C PHE A 56 0.18 -26.42 -24.45
N LYS A 57 0.09 -27.72 -24.79
CA LYS A 57 -1.20 -28.38 -25.08
C LYS A 57 -2.14 -28.43 -23.88
N TYR A 58 -1.58 -28.47 -22.67
CA TYR A 58 -2.36 -28.53 -21.43
C TYR A 58 -2.69 -27.12 -20.91
N ASP A 59 -1.82 -26.14 -21.17
CA ASP A 59 -1.94 -24.76 -20.66
C ASP A 59 -2.61 -23.79 -21.65
N GLU A 60 -3.06 -24.25 -22.83
CA GLU A 60 -3.67 -23.38 -23.87
C GLU A 60 -4.94 -22.65 -23.38
N SER A 61 -5.67 -23.26 -22.44
CA SER A 61 -6.92 -22.73 -21.86
C SER A 61 -6.72 -21.82 -20.65
N ARG A 62 -5.50 -21.71 -20.09
CA ARG A 62 -5.20 -20.61 -19.17
C ARG A 62 -5.25 -19.35 -20.01
N GLU A 63 -6.35 -18.61 -19.91
CA GLU A 63 -6.37 -17.23 -20.38
C GLU A 63 -5.22 -16.50 -19.69
N ASP A 64 -4.62 -15.56 -20.42
CA ASP A 64 -3.58 -14.67 -19.90
C ASP A 64 -4.23 -13.69 -18.89
N GLU A 65 -4.92 -14.22 -17.87
CA GLU A 65 -5.41 -13.48 -16.70
C GLU A 65 -4.18 -13.08 -15.88
N ALA A 66 -3.41 -12.14 -16.44
CA ALA A 66 -2.25 -11.50 -15.83
C ALA A 66 -2.62 -10.63 -14.62
N ASP A 67 -3.92 -10.55 -14.27
CA ASP A 67 -4.44 -9.56 -13.34
C ASP A 67 -4.65 -10.10 -11.92
N PHE A 68 -4.69 -11.42 -11.70
CA PHE A 68 -4.73 -11.98 -10.35
C PHE A 68 -3.33 -12.44 -9.90
N ILE A 69 -2.43 -11.47 -9.76
CA ILE A 69 -1.13 -11.67 -9.10
C ILE A 69 -1.43 -12.20 -7.69
N ASP A 70 -0.83 -13.33 -7.31
CA ASP A 70 -0.88 -13.90 -5.95
C ASP A 70 -0.18 -12.94 -4.98
N ASP A 71 -0.91 -11.90 -4.57
CA ASP A 71 -0.42 -10.79 -3.76
C ASP A 71 -0.86 -10.98 -2.29
N GLU A 72 -0.10 -10.42 -1.35
CA GLU A 72 -0.39 -10.56 0.09
C GLU A 72 -1.78 -10.00 0.46
N TYR A 73 -2.31 -9.09 -0.37
CA TYR A 73 -3.62 -8.47 -0.21
C TYR A 73 -4.77 -9.20 -0.93
N ALA A 74 -4.48 -10.05 -1.91
CA ALA A 74 -5.48 -10.59 -2.83
C ALA A 74 -6.53 -11.45 -2.13
N ALA A 75 -6.14 -12.24 -1.13
CA ALA A 75 -7.02 -13.17 -0.43
C ALA A 75 -8.15 -12.51 0.38
N LEU A 76 -7.93 -11.27 0.86
CA LEU A 76 -8.86 -10.55 1.74
C LEU A 76 -9.44 -9.29 1.09
N SER A 77 -8.94 -8.92 -0.09
CA SER A 77 -9.37 -7.72 -0.81
C SER A 77 -10.86 -7.75 -1.10
N GLY A 78 -11.59 -6.71 -0.70
CA GLY A 78 -13.03 -6.59 -0.97
C GLY A 78 -13.95 -7.44 -0.09
N ILE A 79 -13.42 -8.36 0.71
CA ILE A 79 -14.21 -9.30 1.52
C ILE A 79 -14.26 -8.84 2.99
N VAL A 80 -13.11 -8.44 3.54
CA VAL A 80 -12.97 -8.10 4.96
C VAL A 80 -12.54 -6.65 5.10
N ASP A 81 -13.22 -5.93 5.99
CA ASP A 81 -12.83 -4.56 6.33
C ASP A 81 -11.49 -4.56 7.09
N PRO A 82 -10.52 -3.72 6.67
CA PRO A 82 -9.23 -3.64 7.33
C PRO A 82 -9.40 -3.09 8.76
N LYS A 83 -8.70 -3.72 9.70
CA LYS A 83 -8.64 -3.33 11.11
C LYS A 83 -7.26 -2.80 11.39
N ILE A 84 -7.16 -1.48 11.57
CA ILE A 84 -5.88 -0.79 11.61
C ILE A 84 -5.59 -0.35 13.04
N ILE A 85 -4.38 -0.64 13.52
CA ILE A 85 -3.87 -0.07 14.77
C ILE A 85 -2.92 1.07 14.44
N ILE A 86 -3.15 2.23 15.04
CA ILE A 86 -2.26 3.37 14.97
C ILE A 86 -1.58 3.52 16.32
N THR A 87 -0.25 3.56 16.32
CA THR A 87 0.53 3.79 17.52
C THR A 87 1.68 4.75 17.24
N THR A 88 2.19 5.36 18.29
CA THR A 88 3.31 6.30 18.23
C THR A 88 4.64 5.60 18.55
N SER A 89 5.72 6.38 18.56
CA SER A 89 6.97 6.09 19.27
C SER A 89 6.75 5.83 20.77
N ARG A 90 7.81 5.37 21.45
CA ARG A 90 7.80 4.95 22.87
C ARG A 90 7.26 6.05 23.80
N ASP A 91 7.88 7.23 23.71
CA ASP A 91 7.52 8.41 24.49
C ASP A 91 7.09 9.54 23.55
N PRO A 92 5.78 9.62 23.22
CA PRO A 92 5.27 10.63 22.30
C PRO A 92 5.07 11.98 22.99
N SER A 93 5.32 13.05 22.26
CA SER A 93 4.88 14.39 22.62
C SER A 93 3.36 14.53 22.52
N SER A 94 2.82 15.57 23.16
CA SER A 94 1.41 15.94 23.02
C SER A 94 0.99 16.18 21.58
N ARG A 95 1.88 16.78 20.79
CA ARG A 95 1.65 17.12 19.38
C ARG A 95 1.62 15.88 18.48
N LEU A 96 2.47 14.88 18.74
CA LEU A 96 2.40 13.58 18.06
C LEU A 96 1.15 12.78 18.47
N MET A 97 0.73 12.86 19.73
CA MET A 97 -0.54 12.24 20.16
C MET A 97 -1.75 12.86 19.45
N GLN A 98 -1.75 14.18 19.24
CA GLN A 98 -2.75 14.87 18.43
C GLN A 98 -2.71 14.40 16.97
N PHE A 99 -1.53 14.33 16.37
CA PHE A 99 -1.36 13.81 15.00
C PHE A 99 -1.85 12.37 14.86
N ALA A 100 -1.55 11.50 15.82
CA ALA A 100 -2.05 10.12 15.84
C ALA A 100 -3.58 10.06 15.89
N LYS A 101 -4.24 11.01 16.58
CA LYS A 101 -5.70 11.16 16.58
C LYS A 101 -6.22 11.65 15.22
N GLU A 102 -5.49 12.54 14.54
CA GLU A 102 -5.85 13.00 13.20
C GLU A 102 -5.76 11.87 12.16
N ILE A 103 -4.69 11.08 12.18
CA ILE A 103 -4.55 9.90 11.31
C ILE A 103 -5.64 8.86 11.60
N ARG A 104 -6.06 8.72 12.87
CA ARG A 104 -7.20 7.87 13.24
C ARG A 104 -8.51 8.35 12.61
N LEU A 105 -8.71 9.66 12.51
CA LEU A 105 -9.89 10.22 11.84
C LEU A 105 -9.76 10.10 10.31
N LEU A 106 -8.54 10.12 9.77
CA LEU A 106 -8.27 9.91 8.36
C LEU A 106 -8.62 8.47 7.92
N LEU A 107 -8.19 7.47 8.69
CA LEU A 107 -8.40 6.06 8.40
C LEU A 107 -9.66 5.53 9.10
N PRO A 108 -10.75 5.21 8.39
CA PRO A 108 -11.92 4.58 9.01
C PRO A 108 -11.54 3.20 9.58
N ASN A 109 -12.32 2.69 10.54
CA ASN A 109 -12.08 1.41 11.24
C ASN A 109 -10.72 1.32 11.97
N SER A 110 -10.04 2.45 12.20
CA SER A 110 -8.75 2.48 12.89
C SER A 110 -8.89 2.72 14.39
N ILE A 111 -8.00 2.11 15.16
CA ILE A 111 -7.94 2.22 16.63
C ILE A 111 -6.57 2.78 17.01
N ARG A 112 -6.57 3.84 17.81
CA ARG A 112 -5.34 4.40 18.37
C ARG A 112 -4.97 3.66 19.65
N LEU A 113 -3.75 3.12 19.70
CA LEU A 113 -3.20 2.43 20.87
C LEU A 113 -2.09 3.28 21.51
N ASN A 114 -2.08 3.36 22.85
CA ASN A 114 -1.00 4.02 23.59
C ASN A 114 0.20 3.08 23.66
N ARG A 115 1.35 3.50 23.13
CA ARG A 115 2.57 2.67 23.07
C ARG A 115 3.10 2.28 24.46
N GLY A 116 3.34 3.27 25.32
CA GLY A 116 3.92 3.07 26.65
C GLY A 116 5.22 2.25 26.61
N ASN A 117 5.36 1.30 27.54
CA ASN A 117 6.54 0.43 27.64
C ASN A 117 6.47 -0.86 26.80
N THR A 118 5.47 -1.00 25.92
CA THR A 118 5.36 -2.22 25.12
C THR A 118 6.51 -2.29 24.10
N VAL A 119 7.11 -3.46 23.93
CA VAL A 119 8.17 -3.69 22.93
C VAL A 119 7.55 -4.03 21.58
N LEU A 120 8.23 -3.69 20.48
CA LEU A 120 7.72 -3.86 19.13
C LEU A 120 7.36 -5.31 18.74
N PRO A 121 8.15 -6.36 19.09
CA PRO A 121 7.78 -7.75 18.83
C PRO A 121 6.48 -8.14 19.54
N THR A 122 6.33 -7.75 20.81
CA THR A 122 5.12 -8.02 21.60
C THR A 122 3.90 -7.36 20.99
N LEU A 123 4.03 -6.12 20.49
CA LEU A 123 2.94 -5.45 19.79
C LEU A 123 2.55 -6.18 18.50
N CYS A 124 3.53 -6.62 17.71
CA CYS A 124 3.26 -7.39 16.50
C CYS A 124 2.55 -8.71 16.82
N GLN A 125 2.96 -9.41 17.89
CA GLN A 125 2.28 -10.61 18.37
C GLN A 125 0.84 -10.33 18.80
N SER A 126 0.58 -9.21 19.50
CA SER A 126 -0.78 -8.79 19.84
C SER A 126 -1.63 -8.47 18.61
N CYS A 127 -1.06 -7.76 17.63
CA CYS A 127 -1.72 -7.45 16.34
C CYS A 127 -2.13 -8.74 15.61
N LEU A 128 -1.21 -9.70 15.52
CA LEU A 128 -1.47 -11.01 14.94
C LEU A 128 -2.56 -11.79 15.71
N ALA A 129 -2.51 -11.79 17.04
CA ALA A 129 -3.50 -12.47 17.87
C ALA A 129 -4.92 -11.87 17.71
N THR A 130 -5.02 -10.55 17.52
CA THR A 130 -6.29 -9.84 17.28
C THR A 130 -6.71 -9.86 15.81
N SER A 131 -5.89 -10.41 14.90
CA SER A 131 -6.14 -10.44 13.45
C SER A 131 -6.36 -9.03 12.88
N THR A 132 -5.51 -8.08 13.28
CA THR A 132 -5.45 -6.75 12.67
C THR A 132 -4.85 -6.83 11.28
N SER A 133 -5.35 -6.04 10.33
CA SER A 133 -4.80 -5.99 8.97
C SER A 133 -3.49 -5.23 8.93
N ASP A 134 -3.41 -4.07 9.59
CA ASP A 134 -2.27 -3.18 9.46
C ASP A 134 -1.90 -2.50 10.78
N LEU A 135 -0.61 -2.23 10.92
CA LEU A 135 -0.06 -1.39 11.98
C LEU A 135 0.59 -0.16 11.36
N VAL A 136 0.14 1.01 11.81
CA VAL A 136 0.71 2.31 11.47
C VAL A 136 1.50 2.83 12.67
N LEU A 137 2.80 3.03 12.46
CA LEU A 137 3.75 3.56 13.43
C LEU A 137 4.13 4.99 13.06
N LEU A 138 3.96 5.90 14.00
CA LEU A 138 4.28 7.32 13.83
C LEU A 138 5.50 7.71 14.67
N HIS A 139 6.47 8.34 14.02
CA HIS A 139 7.66 8.91 14.66
C HIS A 139 7.67 10.43 14.51
N GLU A 140 8.32 11.10 15.45
CA GLU A 140 8.45 12.55 15.46
C GLU A 140 9.89 13.00 15.73
N HIS A 141 10.14 14.26 15.43
CA HIS A 141 11.27 15.04 15.90
C HIS A 141 10.74 16.29 16.60
N ARG A 142 10.97 16.41 17.92
CA ARG A 142 10.64 17.59 18.73
C ARG A 142 9.20 18.10 18.52
N GLY A 143 8.20 17.22 18.54
CA GLY A 143 6.79 17.60 18.35
C GLY A 143 6.31 17.56 16.90
N THR A 144 7.20 17.51 15.91
CA THR A 144 6.82 17.46 14.50
C THR A 144 6.90 16.02 13.98
N PRO A 145 5.82 15.45 13.42
CA PRO A 145 5.84 14.09 12.89
C PRO A 145 6.76 14.03 11.65
N THR A 146 7.66 13.05 11.62
CA THR A 146 8.72 12.95 10.60
C THR A 146 8.73 11.64 9.84
N SER A 147 8.12 10.58 10.38
CA SER A 147 8.10 9.28 9.71
C SER A 147 6.83 8.52 10.04
N LEU A 148 6.33 7.83 9.02
CA LEU A 148 5.15 7.00 9.05
C LEU A 148 5.51 5.64 8.46
N THR A 149 5.30 4.58 9.23
CA THR A 149 5.58 3.20 8.83
C THR A 149 4.28 2.44 8.80
N ILE A 150 3.94 1.86 7.66
CA ILE A 150 2.77 1.00 7.46
C ILE A 150 3.27 -0.43 7.31
N SER A 151 2.84 -1.32 8.19
CA SER A 151 3.17 -2.75 8.14
C SER A 151 1.89 -3.56 8.00
N HIS A 152 1.79 -4.33 6.91
CA HIS A 152 0.68 -5.23 6.67
C HIS A 152 0.89 -6.59 7.34
N PHE A 153 -0.12 -7.10 8.02
CA PHE A 153 -0.15 -8.39 8.69
C PHE A 153 -1.02 -9.37 7.89
N PRO A 154 -0.70 -10.69 7.93
CA PRO A 154 0.18 -11.38 8.87
C PRO A 154 1.67 -11.43 8.49
N HIS A 155 2.02 -11.40 7.21
CA HIS A 155 3.41 -11.44 6.73
C HIS A 155 3.60 -10.55 5.49
N GLY A 156 2.79 -9.49 5.39
CA GLY A 156 2.80 -8.54 4.30
C GLY A 156 3.99 -7.57 4.34
N PRO A 157 4.05 -6.63 3.39
CA PRO A 157 5.14 -5.69 3.30
C PRO A 157 5.09 -4.61 4.38
N THR A 158 6.25 -4.02 4.65
CA THR A 158 6.37 -2.78 5.43
C THR A 158 6.84 -1.66 4.52
N ALA A 159 6.00 -0.63 4.36
CA ALA A 159 6.34 0.59 3.64
C ALA A 159 6.68 1.70 4.64
N MET A 160 7.86 2.29 4.50
CA MET A 160 8.32 3.36 5.36
C MET A 160 8.41 4.67 4.59
N PHE A 161 7.75 5.69 5.15
CA PHE A 161 7.65 7.01 4.59
C PHE A 161 8.31 8.03 5.53
N SER A 162 8.98 9.00 4.93
CA SER A 162 9.38 10.24 5.60
C SER A 162 8.31 11.29 5.34
N LEU A 163 7.87 11.98 6.40
CA LEU A 163 6.86 13.02 6.34
C LEU A 163 7.53 14.38 6.28
N HIS A 164 7.01 15.22 5.40
CA HIS A 164 7.46 16.59 5.14
C HIS A 164 6.24 17.51 5.10
N ASN A 165 6.46 18.79 5.36
CA ASN A 165 5.42 19.83 5.28
C ASN A 165 4.13 19.48 6.02
N VAL A 166 4.26 18.86 7.20
CA VAL A 166 3.10 18.42 7.98
C VAL A 166 2.43 19.59 8.66
N VAL A 167 1.19 19.87 8.27
CA VAL A 167 0.31 20.83 8.94
C VAL A 167 -0.76 20.04 9.67
N LEU A 168 -0.78 20.18 10.99
CA LEU A 168 -1.75 19.50 11.83
C LEU A 168 -3.10 20.18 11.74
N ARG A 169 -4.16 19.39 11.76
CA ARG A 169 -5.52 19.90 11.92
C ARG A 169 -5.67 20.63 13.27
N HIS A 170 -4.94 20.19 14.30
CA HIS A 170 -4.94 20.82 15.62
C HIS A 170 -4.25 22.20 15.67
N ASP A 171 -3.64 22.66 14.58
CA ASP A 171 -3.09 24.02 14.48
C ASP A 171 -4.12 25.05 13.98
N ILE A 172 -5.17 24.60 13.30
CA ILE A 172 -6.20 25.47 12.73
C ILE A 172 -7.16 25.91 13.84
N PRO A 173 -7.47 27.21 14.01
CA PRO A 173 -8.36 27.68 15.09
C PRO A 173 -9.73 26.97 15.09
N ASP A 174 -10.26 26.71 16.28
CA ASP A 174 -11.46 25.87 16.49
C ASP A 174 -12.71 26.37 15.73
N SER A 175 -12.78 27.66 15.42
CA SER A 175 -13.87 28.25 14.61
C SER A 175 -13.93 27.73 13.18
N ALA A 176 -12.81 27.27 12.62
CA ALA A 176 -12.74 26.62 11.30
C ALA A 176 -12.71 25.08 11.42
N ARG A 177 -12.71 24.53 12.63
CA ARG A 177 -12.50 23.11 12.91
C ARG A 177 -13.85 22.39 13.10
N GLY A 178 -14.50 22.00 12.01
CA GLY A 178 -15.72 21.17 12.04
C GLY A 178 -15.44 19.70 12.39
N THR A 179 -16.41 18.96 12.95
CA THR A 179 -16.26 17.52 13.20
C THR A 179 -15.98 16.75 11.89
N VAL A 180 -15.02 15.83 11.93
CA VAL A 180 -14.65 15.05 10.74
C VAL A 180 -15.68 13.94 10.54
N SER A 181 -16.28 13.88 9.35
CA SER A 181 -17.13 12.74 8.97
C SER A 181 -16.30 11.45 8.93
N GLU A 182 -16.73 10.43 9.66
CA GLU A 182 -16.12 9.09 9.64
C GLU A 182 -16.69 8.19 8.51
N SER A 183 -17.47 8.76 7.58
CA SER A 183 -17.91 8.06 6.36
C SER A 183 -16.73 7.52 5.56
N TYR A 184 -16.92 6.41 4.84
CA TYR A 184 -15.89 5.82 3.99
C TYR A 184 -15.48 6.78 2.87
N PRO A 185 -14.20 7.19 2.81
CA PRO A 185 -13.74 8.16 1.83
C PRO A 185 -13.67 7.56 0.43
N HIS A 186 -13.84 8.41 -0.58
CA HIS A 186 -13.33 8.13 -1.91
C HIS A 186 -11.82 8.31 -1.92
N LEU A 187 -11.12 7.48 -2.70
CA LEU A 187 -9.67 7.58 -2.87
C LEU A 187 -9.37 8.04 -4.29
N ILE A 188 -8.44 8.97 -4.41
CA ILE A 188 -7.87 9.41 -5.69
C ILE A 188 -6.38 9.15 -5.63
N PHE A 189 -5.87 8.41 -6.60
CA PHE A 189 -4.44 8.21 -6.81
C PHE A 189 -4.06 8.82 -8.16
N GLU A 190 -3.20 9.83 -8.15
CA GLU A 190 -2.81 10.59 -9.34
C GLU A 190 -1.29 10.49 -9.54
N GLY A 191 -0.87 10.19 -10.78
CA GLY A 191 0.55 10.19 -11.17
C GLY A 191 1.31 8.87 -10.98
N PHE A 192 0.74 7.85 -10.34
CA PHE A 192 1.40 6.55 -10.15
C PHE A 192 1.35 5.69 -11.41
N THR A 193 2.43 5.68 -12.18
CA THR A 193 2.50 4.96 -13.46
C THR A 193 3.39 3.72 -13.41
N THR A 194 4.45 3.76 -12.60
CA THR A 194 5.44 2.69 -12.54
C THR A 194 4.91 1.46 -11.80
N PRO A 195 5.52 0.27 -11.97
CA PRO A 195 5.16 -0.91 -11.18
C PRO A 195 5.31 -0.68 -9.67
N LEU A 196 6.35 0.07 -9.26
CA LEU A 196 6.55 0.46 -7.87
C LEU A 196 5.45 1.42 -7.40
N GLY A 197 5.06 2.38 -8.23
CA GLY A 197 3.93 3.27 -7.96
C GLY A 197 2.63 2.48 -7.73
N LYS A 198 2.32 1.54 -8.63
CA LYS A 198 1.17 0.63 -8.48
C LYS A 198 1.25 -0.19 -7.19
N ARG A 199 2.44 -0.65 -6.80
CA ARG A 199 2.68 -1.36 -5.54
C ARG A 199 2.36 -0.49 -4.33
N VAL A 200 2.84 0.75 -4.31
CA VAL A 200 2.54 1.73 -3.24
C VAL A 200 1.04 2.04 -3.18
N VAL A 201 0.40 2.24 -4.34
CA VAL A 201 -1.06 2.42 -4.42
C VAL A 201 -1.79 1.21 -3.83
N THR A 202 -1.33 -0.01 -4.12
CA THR A 202 -1.91 -1.23 -3.53
C THR A 202 -1.75 -1.29 -2.01
N ILE A 203 -0.60 -0.91 -1.46
CA ILE A 203 -0.42 -0.85 0.01
C ILE A 203 -1.34 0.21 0.62
N LEU A 204 -1.40 1.41 0.04
CA LEU A 204 -2.17 2.53 0.58
C LEU A 204 -3.68 2.36 0.43
N LYS A 205 -4.17 1.78 -0.68
CA LYS A 205 -5.61 1.60 -0.93
C LYS A 205 -6.23 0.58 0.03
N HIS A 206 -5.51 -0.46 0.40
CA HIS A 206 -6.01 -1.52 1.29
C HIS A 206 -6.07 -1.11 2.77
N LEU A 207 -5.59 0.09 3.11
CA LEU A 207 -5.85 0.71 4.42
C LEU A 207 -7.28 1.26 4.54
N PHE A 208 -8.05 1.28 3.45
CA PHE A 208 -9.41 1.77 3.46
C PHE A 208 -10.39 0.62 3.21
N PRO A 209 -11.56 0.64 3.86
CA PRO A 209 -12.58 -0.38 3.66
C PRO A 209 -13.07 -0.36 2.21
N PRO A 210 -13.36 -1.55 1.65
CA PRO A 210 -13.89 -1.65 0.32
C PRO A 210 -15.23 -0.94 0.23
N ARG A 211 -15.47 -0.30 -0.92
CA ARG A 211 -16.70 0.44 -1.16
C ARG A 211 -17.46 -0.19 -2.31
N GLU A 212 -18.77 -0.37 -2.12
CA GLU A 212 -19.66 -0.90 -3.15
C GLU A 212 -19.67 0.01 -4.39
N ALA A 213 -19.43 -0.57 -5.57
CA ALA A 213 -19.42 0.15 -6.85
C ALA A 213 -20.77 0.83 -7.16
N THR A 214 -21.88 0.27 -6.70
CA THR A 214 -23.23 0.83 -6.87
C THR A 214 -23.39 2.20 -6.20
N ARG A 215 -22.60 2.48 -5.15
CA ARG A 215 -22.64 3.74 -4.37
C ARG A 215 -21.57 4.73 -4.79
N ALA A 216 -21.08 4.64 -6.04
CA ALA A 216 -20.04 5.53 -6.56
C ALA A 216 -20.43 7.02 -6.55
N LYS A 217 -21.72 7.34 -6.63
CA LYS A 217 -22.23 8.73 -6.60
C LYS A 217 -22.54 9.26 -5.20
N GLU A 218 -22.66 8.37 -4.23
CA GLU A 218 -22.95 8.75 -2.85
C GLU A 218 -21.64 9.14 -2.15
N GLY A 219 -21.68 9.70 -0.95
CA GLY A 219 -20.49 9.97 -0.13
C GLY A 219 -19.77 11.29 -0.45
N ASN A 220 -19.53 12.08 0.59
CA ASN A 220 -19.09 13.47 0.48
C ASN A 220 -17.64 13.66 0.93
N ARG A 221 -16.86 12.59 1.06
CA ARG A 221 -15.49 12.62 1.61
C ARG A 221 -14.52 12.05 0.60
N VAL A 222 -13.37 12.71 0.42
CA VAL A 222 -12.32 12.28 -0.50
C VAL A 222 -10.94 12.43 0.12
N VAL A 223 -10.08 11.43 -0.08
CA VAL A 223 -8.66 11.47 0.27
C VAL A 223 -7.89 11.34 -1.04
N THR A 224 -7.04 12.33 -1.30
CA THR A 224 -6.24 12.40 -2.52
C THR A 224 -4.80 12.09 -2.19
N PHE A 225 -4.21 11.16 -2.93
CA PHE A 225 -2.80 10.85 -3.00
C PHE A 225 -2.31 11.26 -4.38
N ALA A 226 -1.68 12.42 -4.49
CA ALA A 226 -1.16 12.93 -5.74
C ALA A 226 0.37 12.88 -5.72
N LEU A 227 0.97 12.28 -6.75
CA LEU A 227 2.41 12.31 -6.94
C LEU A 227 2.83 13.70 -7.40
N ALA A 228 3.67 14.36 -6.61
CA ALA A 228 4.32 15.62 -6.94
C ALA A 228 5.78 15.38 -7.37
N ASP A 229 6.40 16.42 -7.93
CA ASP A 229 7.77 16.35 -8.44
C ASP A 229 8.76 15.81 -7.39
N GLY A 230 9.62 14.87 -7.80
CA GLY A 230 10.67 14.30 -6.94
C GLY A 230 10.22 13.16 -6.02
N ASP A 231 9.24 12.36 -6.45
CA ASP A 231 8.69 11.18 -5.74
C ASP A 231 8.03 11.53 -4.38
N TYR A 232 7.48 12.74 -4.25
CA TYR A 232 6.72 13.14 -3.06
C TYR A 232 5.24 12.85 -3.26
N ILE A 233 4.65 12.06 -2.38
CA ILE A 233 3.22 11.78 -2.38
C ILE A 233 2.53 12.84 -1.52
N SER A 234 1.86 13.79 -2.18
CA SER A 234 1.02 14.78 -1.52
C SER A 234 -0.28 14.15 -1.09
N VAL A 235 -0.54 14.17 0.23
CA VAL A 235 -1.80 13.68 0.80
C VAL A 235 -2.64 14.85 1.25
N ARG A 236 -3.90 14.86 0.81
CA ARG A 236 -4.91 15.83 1.20
C ARG A 236 -6.21 15.13 1.52
N HIS A 237 -6.93 15.65 2.51
CA HIS A 237 -8.20 15.10 2.95
C HIS A 237 -9.27 16.19 2.92
N HIS A 238 -10.19 16.03 1.98
CA HIS A 238 -11.28 16.98 1.73
C HIS A 238 -12.64 16.34 1.99
N VAL A 239 -13.60 17.20 2.30
CA VAL A 239 -15.04 16.94 2.21
C VAL A 239 -15.56 17.81 1.08
N TYR A 240 -16.50 17.30 0.32
CA TYR A 240 -17.03 17.98 -0.84
C TYR A 240 -18.56 17.99 -0.83
N VAL A 241 -19.14 19.06 -1.34
CA VAL A 241 -20.58 19.18 -1.56
C VAL A 241 -20.81 19.50 -3.03
N ARG A 242 -21.65 18.71 -3.69
CA ARG A 242 -22.08 19.00 -5.06
C ARG A 242 -23.18 20.06 -5.00
N THR A 243 -22.85 21.29 -5.36
CA THR A 243 -23.80 22.42 -5.39
C THR A 243 -24.62 22.42 -6.68
N GLY A 244 -24.13 21.77 -7.74
CA GLY A 244 -24.85 21.54 -8.99
C GLY A 244 -24.33 20.32 -9.74
N PHE A 245 -24.82 20.10 -10.97
CA PHE A 245 -24.39 18.97 -11.80
C PHE A 245 -22.91 19.08 -12.24
N ASN A 246 -22.44 20.30 -12.54
CA ASN A 246 -21.08 20.59 -13.01
C ASN A 246 -20.21 21.34 -11.97
N SER A 247 -20.69 21.54 -10.75
CA SER A 247 -19.98 22.31 -9.72
C SER A 247 -19.86 21.53 -8.41
N VAL A 248 -18.67 21.59 -7.82
CA VAL A 248 -18.32 20.94 -6.56
C VAL A 248 -17.52 21.90 -5.71
N GLU A 249 -17.99 22.13 -4.48
CA GLU A 249 -17.27 22.90 -3.47
C GLU A 249 -16.48 21.95 -2.57
N LEU A 250 -15.23 22.32 -2.30
CA LEU A 250 -14.30 21.53 -1.48
C LEU A 250 -13.97 22.27 -0.19
N ALA A 251 -14.03 21.55 0.92
CA ALA A 251 -13.56 22.00 2.22
C ALA A 251 -12.48 21.04 2.73
N GLU A 252 -11.35 21.57 3.17
CA GLU A 252 -10.28 20.76 3.73
C GLU A 252 -10.53 20.45 5.20
N VAL A 253 -10.34 19.20 5.60
CA VAL A 253 -10.78 18.72 6.91
C VAL A 253 -9.67 17.98 7.67
N GLY A 254 -8.74 17.33 6.98
CA GLY A 254 -7.66 16.55 7.59
C GLY A 254 -6.29 17.24 7.58
N PRO A 255 -5.24 16.55 8.06
CA PRO A 255 -3.88 17.06 8.00
C PRO A 255 -3.38 17.17 6.55
N ARG A 256 -2.51 18.16 6.31
CA ARG A 256 -1.71 18.24 5.09
C ARG A 256 -0.37 17.58 5.35
N MET A 257 0.06 16.74 4.43
CA MET A 257 1.40 16.18 4.49
C MET A 257 1.89 15.82 3.09
N GLU A 258 3.20 15.85 2.93
CA GLU A 258 3.91 15.23 1.84
C GLU A 258 4.67 14.06 2.42
N MET A 259 4.51 12.88 1.83
CA MET A 259 5.21 11.69 2.26
C MET A 259 6.11 11.19 1.15
N LYS A 260 7.36 10.90 1.48
CA LYS A 260 8.33 10.33 0.55
C LYS A 260 8.67 8.93 1.00
N LEU A 261 8.36 7.96 0.16
CA LEU A 261 8.73 6.57 0.37
C LEU A 261 10.26 6.47 0.37
N PHE A 262 10.84 5.85 1.40
CA PHE A 262 12.28 5.57 1.41
C PHE A 262 12.61 4.08 1.44
N GLU A 263 11.64 3.22 1.75
CA GLU A 263 11.88 1.79 1.86
C GLU A 263 10.59 0.96 1.78
N ILE A 264 10.65 -0.17 1.10
CA ILE A 264 9.65 -1.26 1.14
C ILE A 264 10.38 -2.56 1.45
N ARG A 265 9.97 -3.24 2.53
CA ARG A 265 10.46 -4.57 2.91
C ARG A 265 9.38 -5.62 2.75
N LEU A 266 9.76 -6.83 2.35
CA LEU A 266 8.91 -8.02 2.25
C LEU A 266 8.79 -8.74 3.61
N GLY A 267 8.27 -8.02 4.59
CA GLY A 267 8.00 -8.55 5.91
C GLY A 267 7.46 -7.49 6.85
N THR A 268 6.94 -7.94 7.98
CA THR A 268 6.38 -7.08 9.03
C THR A 268 7.48 -6.27 9.73
N VAL A 269 7.09 -5.17 10.38
CA VAL A 269 8.01 -4.22 11.05
C VAL A 269 8.98 -4.83 12.07
N ASP A 270 8.64 -5.97 12.67
CA ASP A 270 9.52 -6.68 13.61
C ASP A 270 10.72 -7.36 12.92
N ASN A 271 10.54 -7.78 11.66
CA ASN A 271 11.56 -8.50 10.91
C ASN A 271 12.51 -7.52 10.21
N LYS A 272 13.57 -7.12 10.92
CA LYS A 272 14.61 -6.23 10.37
C LYS A 272 15.44 -6.88 9.26
N ASP A 273 15.51 -8.19 9.20
CA ASP A 273 16.29 -8.94 8.22
C ASP A 273 15.43 -9.38 7.02
N ALA A 274 14.23 -8.83 6.87
CA ALA A 274 13.41 -9.05 5.69
C ALA A 274 14.07 -8.47 4.43
N ASP A 275 13.88 -9.17 3.30
CA ASP A 275 14.37 -8.71 2.01
C ASP A 275 13.75 -7.36 1.63
N TYR A 276 14.58 -6.51 1.02
CA TYR A 276 14.12 -5.23 0.49
C TYR A 276 13.50 -5.47 -0.88
N GLU A 277 12.23 -5.07 -1.04
CA GLU A 277 11.62 -4.95 -2.37
C GLU A 277 12.19 -3.70 -3.08
N TRP A 278 12.29 -2.60 -2.32
CA TRP A 278 12.87 -1.36 -2.81
C TRP A 278 13.43 -0.50 -1.67
N ARG A 279 14.48 0.26 -1.95
CA ARG A 279 15.07 1.22 -1.01
C ARG A 279 15.61 2.44 -1.75
N LEU A 280 15.42 3.61 -1.15
CA LEU A 280 15.91 4.87 -1.69
C LEU A 280 17.44 4.93 -1.66
N ALA A 281 18.06 5.01 -2.84
CA ALA A 281 19.51 4.99 -3.02
C ALA A 281 20.09 6.41 -3.15
N ASN A 282 20.18 7.15 -2.03
CA ASN A 282 20.57 8.56 -2.00
C ASN A 282 21.99 8.85 -2.50
N TYR A 283 22.95 7.96 -2.25
CA TYR A 283 24.38 8.20 -2.49
C TYR A 283 24.86 7.65 -3.84
N THR A 284 23.97 7.57 -4.83
CA THR A 284 24.30 7.12 -6.20
C THR A 284 24.37 8.30 -7.16
N ARG A 285 25.22 8.20 -8.20
CA ARG A 285 25.50 9.29 -9.15
C ARG A 285 24.24 9.87 -9.82
N THR A 286 23.25 9.02 -10.10
CA THR A 286 22.01 9.39 -10.80
C THR A 286 20.79 9.44 -9.88
N ALA A 287 20.97 9.37 -8.56
CA ALA A 287 19.88 9.30 -7.59
C ALA A 287 18.85 10.42 -7.77
N ARG A 288 19.31 11.64 -8.04
CA ARG A 288 18.46 12.84 -8.16
C ARG A 288 17.84 13.03 -9.54
N LYS A 289 18.11 12.14 -10.50
CA LYS A 289 17.66 12.27 -11.90
C LYS A 289 16.54 11.29 -12.27
N ARG A 290 16.21 10.36 -11.37
CA ARG A 290 15.26 9.28 -11.64
C ARG A 290 14.07 9.45 -10.72
N ASP A 291 12.90 9.62 -11.31
CA ASP A 291 11.62 9.44 -10.62
C ASP A 291 11.24 7.96 -10.70
N LEU A 292 10.72 7.42 -9.60
CA LEU A 292 10.57 5.97 -9.39
C LEU A 292 9.12 5.55 -9.15
N LEU A 293 8.22 6.48 -8.77
CA LEU A 293 6.80 6.21 -8.49
C LEU A 293 5.87 6.51 -9.67
#